data_AF-A0A0V0SZA0-F1
#
_entry.id   AF-A0A0V0SZA0-F1
#
_cell.length_a   1.000
_cell.length_b   1.000
_cell.length_c   1.000
_cell.angle_alpha   90.00
_cell.angle_beta   90.00
_cell.angle_gamma   90.00
#
_symmetry.space_group_name_H-M   'P 1'
#
loop_
_entity.id
_entity.type
_entity.pdbx_description
1 polymer ?
#
loop_
_entity_poly.entity_id
_entity_poly.type
_entity_poly.pdbx_seq_one_letter_code
_entity_poly.pdbx_strand_id
1 'polypeptide(L)'
;MKIQSETNEYKFATPVLNCSADNCEYFACVSASYKNCIEERIEQCTFPPNEKICREYTYVRHQEAEIPYGKECPKRDYGEICDCPCSDIEWSEWSAKSTTCGPYTRERYKVVKGLENVQVDCTQERYKCCFSIEEGLQTDCKDFFINSNKTIMEHNET
;
A
#
# COMPACT_ATOMS: atom_id res chain seq x y z
N MET A 1 -4.41 33.25 -15.76
CA MET A 1 -4.82 31.84 -15.54
C MET A 1 -5.40 31.75 -14.14
N LYS A 2 -6.72 31.55 -13.99
CA LYS A 2 -7.35 31.35 -12.68
C LYS A 2 -7.74 29.87 -12.58
N ILE A 3 -7.17 29.18 -11.62
CA ILE A 3 -7.42 27.76 -11.35
C ILE A 3 -8.44 27.73 -10.21
N GLN A 4 -9.62 27.17 -10.46
CA GLN A 4 -10.62 26.88 -9.43
C GLN A 4 -10.87 25.37 -9.42
N SER A 5 -10.90 24.77 -8.23
CA SER A 5 -11.18 23.34 -8.05
C SER A 5 -11.85 23.13 -6.69
N GLU A 6 -13.10 22.67 -6.71
CA GLU A 6 -13.76 22.06 -5.54
C GLU A 6 -13.78 20.52 -5.60
N THR A 7 -13.30 19.89 -6.69
CA THR A 7 -13.48 18.44 -6.93
C THR A 7 -12.28 17.69 -7.53
N ASN A 8 -11.04 18.18 -7.42
CA ASN A 8 -9.84 17.55 -8.01
C ASN A 8 -9.87 17.35 -9.54
N GLU A 9 -10.85 17.90 -10.24
CA GLU A 9 -10.86 17.98 -11.70
C GLU A 9 -10.41 19.38 -12.13
N TYR A 10 -9.25 19.47 -12.77
CA TYR A 10 -8.76 20.71 -13.35
C TYR A 10 -9.56 21.03 -14.62
N LYS A 11 -10.62 21.83 -14.49
CA LYS A 11 -11.36 22.35 -15.64
C LYS A 11 -10.64 23.57 -16.18
N PHE A 12 -9.99 23.41 -17.33
CA PHE A 12 -9.46 24.55 -18.08
C PHE A 12 -10.63 25.42 -18.55
N ALA A 13 -10.65 26.69 -18.16
CA ALA A 13 -11.70 27.64 -18.57
C ALA A 13 -11.70 27.93 -20.09
N THR A 14 -10.65 27.50 -20.79
CA THR A 14 -10.46 27.68 -22.24
C THR A 14 -10.11 26.35 -22.89
N PRO A 15 -10.68 26.03 -24.07
CA PRO A 15 -10.32 24.82 -24.82
C PRO A 15 -8.83 24.83 -25.15
N VAL A 16 -8.14 23.72 -24.87
CA VAL A 16 -6.73 23.51 -25.25
C VAL A 16 -6.69 23.36 -26.77
N LEU A 17 -6.21 24.39 -27.47
CA LEU A 17 -6.05 24.36 -28.92
C LEU A 17 -4.75 23.62 -29.27
N ASN A 18 -4.83 22.67 -30.21
CA ASN A 18 -3.64 22.07 -30.79
C ASN A 18 -2.84 23.17 -31.52
N CYS A 19 -1.59 23.33 -31.12
CA CYS A 19 -0.72 24.35 -31.66
C CYS A 19 -0.50 24.12 -33.16
N SER A 20 -0.96 25.05 -34.00
CA SER A 20 -0.53 25.16 -35.40
C SER A 20 0.74 26.02 -35.41
N ALA A 21 1.78 25.54 -36.10
CA ALA A 21 3.20 25.84 -35.86
C ALA A 21 3.64 27.32 -35.93
N ASP A 22 2.76 28.25 -36.30
CA ASP A 22 3.16 29.60 -36.68
C ASP A 22 2.92 30.69 -35.62
N ASN A 23 2.30 30.39 -34.46
CA ASN A 23 2.00 31.43 -33.43
C ASN A 23 1.99 30.95 -31.96
N CYS A 24 2.69 29.87 -31.60
CA CYS A 24 2.78 29.44 -30.20
C CYS A 24 4.08 29.91 -29.55
N GLU A 25 4.00 30.91 -28.68
CA GLU A 25 5.14 31.35 -27.85
C GLU A 25 5.44 30.39 -26.69
N TYR A 26 4.44 29.60 -26.26
CA TYR A 26 4.56 28.67 -25.15
C TYR A 26 3.84 27.35 -25.46
N PHE A 27 4.36 26.25 -24.93
CA PHE A 27 3.73 24.94 -24.93
C PHE A 27 3.55 24.45 -23.50
N ALA A 28 2.48 23.70 -23.26
CA ALA A 28 2.25 23.02 -21.99
C ALA A 28 2.17 21.51 -22.23
N CYS A 29 2.89 20.74 -21.43
CA CYS A 29 2.78 19.29 -21.43
C CYS A 29 1.54 18.87 -20.64
N VAL A 30 0.73 18.00 -21.24
CA VAL A 30 -0.35 17.31 -20.51
C VAL A 30 0.20 15.99 -20.03
N SER A 31 0.25 15.78 -18.72
CA SER A 31 0.60 14.50 -18.10
C SER A 31 -0.63 13.87 -17.46
N ALA A 32 -0.59 12.56 -17.23
CA ALA A 32 -1.52 11.92 -16.31
C ALA A 32 -1.37 12.55 -14.90
N SER A 33 -2.45 12.54 -14.13
CA SER A 33 -2.40 12.91 -12.72
C SER A 33 -1.52 11.93 -11.95
N TYR A 34 -0.72 12.45 -11.01
CA TYR A 34 0.04 11.62 -10.08
C TYR A 34 -0.87 10.67 -9.31
N LYS A 35 -0.35 9.48 -9.01
CA LYS A 35 -1.07 8.51 -8.19
C LYS A 35 -1.10 8.95 -6.73
N ASN A 36 -2.32 9.03 -6.19
CA ASN A 36 -2.54 9.22 -4.77
C ASN A 36 -2.55 7.87 -4.04
N CYS A 37 -2.31 7.89 -2.74
CA CYS A 37 -2.47 6.71 -1.91
C CYS A 37 -3.96 6.29 -1.86
N ILE A 38 -4.23 5.01 -2.09
CA ILE A 38 -5.58 4.43 -1.98
C ILE A 38 -5.51 3.34 -0.91
N GLU A 39 -6.29 3.52 0.14
CA GLU A 39 -6.40 2.60 1.26
C GLU A 39 -7.86 2.41 1.62
N GLU A 40 -8.24 1.18 1.93
CA GLU A 40 -9.58 0.79 2.33
C GLU A 40 -9.60 0.48 3.82
N ARG A 41 -10.54 1.08 4.55
CA ARG A 41 -10.80 0.78 5.97
C ARG A 41 -11.87 -0.30 6.07
N ILE A 42 -11.53 -1.40 6.74
CA ILE A 42 -12.40 -2.56 6.95
C ILE A 42 -12.73 -2.63 8.45
N GLU A 43 -14.00 -2.74 8.78
CA GLU A 43 -14.50 -2.94 10.16
C GLU A 43 -14.42 -4.42 10.51
N GLN A 44 -13.29 -4.83 11.11
CA GLN A 44 -13.05 -6.19 11.55
C GLN A 44 -12.00 -6.20 12.66
N CYS A 45 -12.35 -6.80 13.80
CA CYS A 45 -11.45 -7.02 14.93
C CYS A 45 -10.23 -7.87 14.54
N THR A 46 -9.10 -7.20 14.34
CA THR A 46 -7.83 -7.83 13.91
C THR A 46 -6.64 -7.15 14.58
N PHE A 47 -5.45 -7.74 14.46
CA PHE A 47 -4.23 -7.14 15.00
C PHE A 47 -3.66 -6.12 14.00
N PRO A 48 -3.58 -4.83 14.38
CA PRO A 48 -2.90 -3.83 13.57
C PRO A 48 -1.43 -4.18 13.35
N PRO A 49 -0.81 -3.58 12.31
CA PRO A 49 0.63 -3.64 12.12
C PRO A 49 1.40 -3.27 13.40
N ASN A 50 2.34 -4.14 13.78
CA ASN A 50 3.24 -3.93 14.91
C ASN A 50 2.56 -3.86 16.30
N GLU A 51 1.28 -4.21 16.41
CA GLU A 51 0.54 -4.31 17.68
C GLU A 51 0.17 -5.77 18.02
N LYS A 52 0.06 -6.06 19.32
CA LYS A 52 -0.41 -7.36 19.85
C LYS A 52 -1.83 -7.29 20.44
N ILE A 53 -2.52 -6.18 20.21
CA ILE A 53 -3.86 -5.94 20.73
C ILE A 53 -4.78 -5.79 19.53
N CYS A 54 -5.97 -6.36 19.60
CA CYS A 54 -6.92 -6.25 18.52
C CYS A 54 -7.68 -4.94 18.55
N ARG A 55 -7.94 -4.42 17.36
CA ARG A 55 -8.62 -3.16 17.13
C ARG A 55 -9.77 -3.34 16.17
N GLU A 56 -10.77 -2.48 16.29
CA GLU A 56 -12.02 -2.51 15.52
C GLU A 56 -11.81 -2.40 14.00
N TYR A 57 -10.84 -1.58 13.57
CA TYR A 57 -10.57 -1.33 12.16
C TYR A 57 -9.24 -1.89 11.71
N THR A 58 -9.20 -2.32 10.45
CA THR A 58 -7.98 -2.66 9.72
C THR A 58 -7.94 -1.93 8.38
N TYR A 59 -6.76 -1.84 7.79
CA TYR A 59 -6.52 -1.03 6.61
C TYR A 59 -5.81 -1.85 5.55
N VAL A 60 -6.37 -1.87 4.34
CA VAL A 60 -5.79 -2.55 3.17
C VAL A 60 -5.29 -1.52 2.18
N ARG A 61 -3.98 -1.51 1.94
CA ARG A 61 -3.33 -0.63 0.97
C ARG A 61 -3.51 -1.17 -0.44
N HIS A 62 -4.19 -0.42 -1.30
CA HIS A 62 -4.42 -0.76 -2.71
C HIS A 62 -3.43 -0.04 -3.64
N GLN A 63 -2.99 1.16 -3.28
CA GLN A 63 -2.08 1.97 -4.09
C GLN A 63 -1.19 2.87 -3.22
N GLU A 64 0.09 2.97 -3.60
CA GLU A 64 1.07 3.91 -3.03
C GLU A 64 1.00 5.29 -3.69
N ALA A 65 1.39 6.33 -2.92
CA ALA A 65 1.50 7.69 -3.46
C ALA A 65 2.78 7.88 -4.28
N GLU A 66 2.69 8.61 -5.39
CA GLU A 66 3.85 9.04 -6.19
C GLU A 66 4.48 10.32 -5.61
N ILE A 67 5.35 10.17 -4.62
CA ILE A 67 6.07 11.29 -3.98
C ILE A 67 6.96 12.02 -5.02
N PRO A 68 7.02 13.37 -5.03
CA PRO A 68 6.47 14.31 -4.03
C PRO A 68 5.06 14.83 -4.32
N TYR A 69 4.44 14.44 -5.43
CA TYR A 69 3.22 15.10 -5.92
C TYR A 69 1.94 14.32 -5.61
N GLY A 70 2.02 13.01 -5.47
CA GLY A 70 0.94 12.14 -5.03
C GLY A 70 0.60 12.38 -3.56
N LYS A 71 -0.70 12.45 -3.25
CA LYS A 71 -1.17 12.64 -1.88
C LYS A 71 -0.95 11.36 -1.06
N GLU A 72 -0.27 11.50 0.07
CA GLU A 72 -0.06 10.42 1.05
C GLU A 72 -1.38 9.92 1.65
N CYS A 73 -1.36 8.69 2.17
CA CYS A 73 -2.49 8.13 2.90
C CYS A 73 -2.78 8.94 4.17
N PRO A 74 -4.05 9.10 4.55
CA PRO A 74 -4.40 9.70 5.84
C PRO A 74 -3.81 8.85 6.99
N LYS A 75 -3.65 9.48 8.15
CA LYS A 75 -3.25 8.75 9.36
C LYS A 75 -4.31 7.71 9.70
N ARG A 76 -3.88 6.48 9.96
CA ARG A 76 -4.74 5.36 10.35
C ARG A 76 -5.28 5.57 11.76
N ASP A 77 -6.55 5.26 11.95
CA ASP A 77 -7.23 5.20 13.24
C ASP A 77 -7.83 3.80 13.37
N TYR A 78 -7.16 2.95 14.12
CA TYR A 78 -7.58 1.56 14.29
C TYR A 78 -8.80 1.42 15.22
N GLY A 79 -9.22 2.50 15.90
CA GLY A 79 -10.35 2.48 16.82
C GLY A 79 -10.03 1.88 18.19
N GLU A 80 -11.09 1.46 18.88
CA GLU A 80 -11.02 0.94 20.24
C GLU A 80 -10.49 -0.50 20.27
N ILE A 81 -10.06 -0.93 21.46
CA ILE A 81 -9.68 -2.33 21.71
C ILE A 81 -10.94 -3.18 21.64
N CYS A 82 -10.86 -4.30 20.93
CA CYS A 82 -11.95 -5.28 20.87
C CYS A 82 -11.48 -6.71 21.11
N ASP A 83 -12.44 -7.58 21.46
CA ASP A 83 -12.18 -9.00 21.68
C ASP A 83 -11.92 -9.70 20.35
N CYS A 84 -10.72 -10.27 20.24
CA CYS A 84 -10.32 -10.95 19.03
C CYS A 84 -10.96 -12.33 18.94
N PRO A 85 -11.72 -12.66 17.86
CA PRO A 85 -12.39 -13.94 17.72
C PRO A 85 -11.42 -15.09 17.37
N CYS A 86 -10.11 -14.91 17.59
CA CYS A 86 -9.09 -15.80 17.09
C CYS A 86 -8.94 -17.06 17.95
N SER A 87 -8.76 -18.22 17.31
CA SER A 87 -8.49 -19.47 18.01
C SER A 87 -7.23 -19.40 18.87
N ASP A 88 -7.14 -20.29 19.84
CA ASP A 88 -5.99 -20.37 20.76
C ASP A 88 -4.83 -21.20 20.16
N ILE A 89 -4.91 -21.56 18.88
CA ILE A 89 -3.84 -22.26 18.17
C ILE A 89 -2.65 -21.34 17.88
N GLU A 90 -1.51 -21.97 17.61
CA GLU A 90 -0.31 -21.27 17.17
C GLU A 90 -0.51 -20.58 15.82
N TRP A 91 0.14 -19.43 15.65
CA TRP A 91 0.11 -18.69 14.40
C TRP A 91 0.75 -19.50 13.26
N SER A 92 0.27 -19.26 12.03
CA SER A 92 1.00 -19.69 10.85
C SER A 92 2.40 -19.07 10.80
N GLU A 93 3.26 -19.65 9.98
CA GLU A 93 4.49 -18.98 9.55
C GLU A 93 4.17 -17.65 8.87
N TRP A 94 5.14 -16.74 8.94
CA TRP A 94 5.06 -15.46 8.25
C TRP A 94 5.09 -15.65 6.74
N SER A 95 4.28 -14.86 6.03
CA SER A 95 4.37 -14.73 4.58
C SER A 95 5.73 -14.18 4.17
N ALA A 96 6.06 -14.36 2.89
CA ALA A 96 7.13 -13.59 2.28
C ALA A 96 6.87 -12.08 2.43
N LYS A 97 7.95 -11.30 2.51
CA LYS A 97 7.88 -9.84 2.49
C LYS A 97 7.30 -9.37 1.14
N SER A 98 6.39 -8.40 1.17
CA SER A 98 5.76 -7.85 -0.04
C SER A 98 6.74 -7.19 -1.00
N THR A 99 7.84 -6.67 -0.46
CA THR A 99 8.96 -6.12 -1.21
C THR A 99 10.26 -6.75 -0.72
N THR A 100 11.24 -6.82 -1.61
CA THR A 100 12.58 -7.35 -1.32
C THR A 100 13.56 -6.26 -0.88
N CYS A 101 13.20 -5.00 -1.06
CA CYS A 101 13.98 -3.82 -0.71
C CYS A 101 13.03 -2.66 -0.39
N GLY A 102 13.39 -1.84 0.58
CA GLY A 102 12.56 -0.72 1.03
C GLY A 102 11.43 -1.15 1.97
N PRO A 103 10.35 -0.36 2.07
CA PRO A 103 9.24 -0.65 2.97
C PRO A 103 8.58 -1.97 2.58
N TYR A 104 8.43 -2.87 3.55
CA TYR A 104 7.78 -4.16 3.36
C TYR A 104 6.65 -4.36 4.36
N THR A 105 5.72 -5.21 3.94
CA THR A 105 4.66 -5.78 4.76
C THR A 105 4.78 -7.30 4.69
N ARG A 106 4.50 -7.99 5.79
CA ARG A 106 4.25 -9.43 5.79
C ARG A 106 3.15 -9.77 6.77
N GLU A 107 2.46 -10.86 6.52
CA GLU A 107 1.30 -11.28 7.32
C GLU A 107 1.42 -12.74 7.74
N ARG A 108 0.83 -13.05 8.88
CA ARG A 108 0.56 -14.43 9.31
C ARG A 108 -0.86 -14.51 9.82
N TYR A 109 -1.42 -15.71 9.86
CA TYR A 109 -2.82 -15.90 10.18
C TYR A 109 -3.05 -17.06 11.15
N LYS A 110 -4.23 -17.04 11.77
CA LYS A 110 -4.83 -18.20 12.44
C LYS A 110 -6.34 -18.13 12.26
N VAL A 111 -7.01 -19.27 12.32
CA VAL A 111 -8.47 -19.32 12.15
C VAL A 111 -9.19 -18.75 13.37
N VAL A 112 -10.44 -18.33 13.20
CA VAL A 112 -11.30 -17.93 14.34
C VAL A 112 -11.68 -19.12 15.22
N LYS A 113 -12.06 -18.83 16.47
CA LYS A 113 -12.57 -19.82 17.43
C LYS A 113 -13.73 -20.60 16.82
N GLY A 114 -13.68 -21.92 16.92
CA GLY A 114 -14.70 -22.84 16.39
C GLY A 114 -14.47 -23.31 14.95
N LEU A 115 -13.46 -22.79 14.24
CA LEU A 115 -13.05 -23.25 12.91
C LEU A 115 -11.71 -24.01 12.91
N GLU A 116 -11.20 -24.41 14.08
CA GLU A 116 -9.90 -25.06 14.23
C GLU A 116 -9.80 -26.39 13.46
N ASN A 117 -10.93 -27.09 13.33
CA ASN A 117 -11.00 -28.39 12.66
C ASN A 117 -11.51 -28.31 11.21
N VAL A 118 -11.70 -27.10 10.67
CA VAL A 118 -12.21 -26.87 9.33
C VAL A 118 -11.07 -26.40 8.44
N GLN A 119 -10.98 -26.94 7.22
CA GLN A 119 -10.06 -26.41 6.23
C GLN A 119 -10.57 -25.04 5.75
N VAL A 120 -9.95 -23.96 6.27
CA VAL A 120 -10.26 -22.57 5.91
C VAL A 120 -9.11 -22.02 5.07
N ASP A 121 -9.42 -21.47 3.90
CA ASP A 121 -8.46 -20.72 3.11
C ASP A 121 -8.49 -19.25 3.52
N CYS A 122 -7.57 -18.84 4.39
CA CYS A 122 -7.47 -17.48 4.87
C CYS A 122 -7.15 -16.45 3.75
N THR A 123 -6.67 -16.88 2.58
CA THR A 123 -6.44 -15.95 1.46
C THR A 123 -7.73 -15.53 0.78
N GLN A 124 -8.72 -16.43 0.71
CA GLN A 124 -10.04 -16.15 0.12
C GLN A 124 -11.06 -15.72 1.18
N GLU A 125 -11.01 -16.33 2.36
CA GLU A 125 -11.98 -16.16 3.44
C GLU A 125 -11.38 -15.38 4.62
N ARG A 126 -10.86 -14.18 4.35
CA ARG A 126 -10.20 -13.33 5.36
C ARG A 126 -11.05 -13.04 6.60
N TYR A 127 -12.38 -13.04 6.48
CA TYR A 127 -13.29 -12.85 7.61
C TYR A 127 -13.35 -14.05 8.58
N LYS A 128 -12.89 -15.24 8.16
CA LYS A 128 -12.80 -16.46 8.99
C LYS A 128 -11.44 -16.61 9.67
N CYS A 129 -10.53 -15.66 9.46
CA CYS A 129 -9.19 -15.72 10.01
C CYS A 129 -8.82 -14.41 10.69
N CYS A 130 -7.98 -14.52 11.70
CA CYS A 130 -7.28 -13.40 12.27
C CYS A 130 -5.92 -13.25 11.62
N PHE A 131 -5.54 -12.01 11.33
CA PHE A 131 -4.25 -11.66 10.76
C PHE A 131 -3.42 -10.89 11.77
N SER A 132 -2.12 -11.12 11.73
CA SER A 132 -1.10 -10.30 12.37
C SER A 132 -0.20 -9.79 11.26
N ILE A 133 -0.09 -8.47 11.16
CA ILE A 133 0.68 -7.79 10.13
C ILE A 133 1.94 -7.22 10.77
N GLU A 134 3.05 -7.32 10.05
CA GLU A 134 4.29 -6.63 10.39
C GLU A 134 4.65 -5.68 9.25
N GLU A 135 4.96 -4.44 9.61
CA GLU A 135 5.45 -3.40 8.71
C GLU A 135 6.87 -3.02 9.11
N GLY A 136 7.78 -2.98 8.12
CA GLY A 136 9.19 -2.67 8.37
C GLY A 136 9.90 -2.10 7.15
N LEU A 137 11.20 -1.80 7.32
CA LEU A 137 12.07 -1.29 6.26
C LEU A 137 13.22 -2.28 6.03
N GLN A 138 13.33 -2.81 4.82
CA GLN A 138 14.44 -3.65 4.39
C GLN A 138 15.52 -2.77 3.76
N THR A 139 16.60 -2.52 4.49
CA THR A 139 17.73 -1.68 4.04
C THR A 139 18.84 -2.48 3.35
N ASP A 140 18.95 -3.77 3.63
CA ASP A 140 19.90 -4.65 2.96
C ASP A 140 19.28 -5.17 1.65
N CYS A 141 19.40 -4.35 0.61
CA CYS A 141 18.85 -4.60 -0.72
C CYS A 141 19.81 -5.39 -1.64
N LYS A 142 20.80 -6.08 -1.06
CA LYS A 142 21.85 -6.78 -1.81
C LYS A 142 21.34 -7.99 -2.61
N ASP A 143 20.15 -8.50 -2.30
CA ASP A 143 19.62 -9.73 -2.91
C ASP A 143 19.03 -9.55 -4.32
N PHE A 144 19.06 -8.35 -4.91
CA PHE A 144 18.46 -8.08 -6.24
C PHE A 144 19.39 -8.07 -7.44
N PHE A 145 20.69 -8.37 -7.26
CA PHE A 145 21.58 -8.56 -8.42
C PHE A 145 21.51 -9.96 -9.05
N ILE A 146 20.59 -10.84 -8.62
CA ILE A 146 20.57 -12.22 -9.11
C ILE A 146 19.87 -12.37 -10.49
N ASN A 147 19.22 -11.34 -11.03
CA ASN A 147 18.67 -11.37 -12.40
C ASN A 147 18.89 -10.09 -13.23
N SER A 148 19.75 -9.17 -12.78
CA SER A 148 20.33 -8.19 -13.69
C SER A 148 21.70 -8.74 -14.10
N ASN A 149 21.97 -8.82 -15.40
CA ASN A 149 23.32 -9.07 -15.95
C ASN A 149 24.25 -7.87 -15.67
N LYS A 150 24.29 -7.37 -14.44
CA LYS A 150 25.12 -6.26 -14.00
C LYS A 150 25.85 -6.66 -12.74
N THR A 151 27.13 -6.95 -12.91
CA THR A 151 28.06 -7.24 -11.83
C THR A 151 28.40 -5.98 -11.03
N ILE A 152 28.58 -6.15 -9.73
CA ILE A 152 28.84 -5.14 -8.68
C ILE A 152 30.10 -4.25 -8.91
N MET A 153 30.83 -4.41 -10.01
CA MET A 153 32.04 -3.63 -10.30
C MET A 153 31.83 -2.30 -11.07
N GLU A 154 30.62 -1.97 -11.51
CA GLU A 154 30.40 -0.72 -12.29
C GLU A 154 29.77 0.44 -11.50
N HIS A 155 29.67 0.35 -10.17
CA HIS A 155 29.08 1.44 -9.36
C HIS A 155 30.08 2.23 -8.51
N ASN A 156 31.39 2.06 -8.74
CA ASN A 156 32.46 2.79 -8.04
C ASN A 156 33.57 3.33 -8.98
N GLU A 157 33.21 3.88 -10.14
CA GLU A 157 34.08 4.75 -10.94
C GLU A 157 33.11 5.76 -11.62
N THR A 158 33.20 7.08 -11.57
CA THR A 158 34.30 8.04 -11.37
C THR A 158 33.68 9.42 -11.11
#